data_AF-A0AAW1M1F5-F1
#
_entry.id   AF-A0AAW1M1F5-F1
#
_cell.length_a   1.000
_cell.length_b   1.000
_cell.length_c   1.000
_cell.angle_alpha   90.00
_cell.angle_beta   90.00
_cell.angle_gamma   90.00
#
_symmetry.space_group_name_H-M   'P 1'
#
loop_
_entity.id
_entity.type
_entity.pdbx_description
1 polymer ?
#
loop_
_entity_poly.entity_id
_entity_poly.type
_entity_poly.pdbx_seq_one_letter_code
_entity_poly.pdbx_strand_id
1 'polypeptide(L)'
;MGDEIVKYTNIYIERKQDVFSRIRDAKETTKEDTLARLVLLYFIGIKKENHTDFREIWDVDEEYIISRACVSSRRYLFLLSAMRFDDINTTQERKLTDKLAAIRTSR
;
A
#
# COMPACT_ATOMS: atom_id res chain seq x y z
N MET A 1 12.28 -7.87 3.44
CA MET A 1 11.71 -6.59 2.95
C MET A 1 10.41 -6.78 2.18
N GLY A 2 10.40 -7.24 0.92
CA GLY A 2 9.15 -7.37 0.15
C GLY A 2 8.11 -8.30 0.78
N ASP A 3 8.54 -9.47 1.26
CA ASP A 3 7.63 -10.48 1.83
C ASP A 3 7.09 -10.07 3.22
N GLU A 4 7.88 -9.32 3.99
CA GLU A 4 7.44 -8.77 5.29
C GLU A 4 6.35 -7.70 5.11
N ILE A 5 6.51 -6.81 4.12
CA ILE A 5 5.50 -5.80 3.80
C ILE A 5 4.18 -6.48 3.44
N VAL A 6 4.22 -7.52 2.59
CA VAL A 6 3.02 -8.29 2.22
C VAL A 6 2.37 -8.90 3.46
N LYS A 7 3.16 -9.60 4.29
CA LYS A 7 2.69 -10.23 5.53
C LYS A 7 1.98 -9.23 6.44
N TYR A 8 2.66 -8.15 6.82
CA TYR A 8 2.11 -7.19 7.79
C TYR A 8 0.96 -6.36 7.22
N THR A 9 0.99 -6.08 5.92
CA THR A 9 -0.13 -5.42 5.23
C THR A 9 -1.37 -6.32 5.24
N ASN A 10 -1.23 -7.62 5.01
CA ASN A 10 -2.36 -8.55 5.04
C ASN A 10 -2.97 -8.70 6.45
N ILE A 11 -2.15 -8.78 7.50
CA ILE A 11 -2.63 -8.75 8.90
C ILE A 11 -3.47 -7.49 9.16
N TYR A 12 -3.05 -6.34 8.64
CA TYR A 12 -3.81 -5.10 8.78
C TYR A 12 -5.10 -5.10 7.95
N ILE A 13 -5.06 -5.62 6.72
CA ILE A 13 -6.23 -5.72 5.84
C ILE A 13 -7.29 -6.62 6.46
N GLU A 14 -6.91 -7.81 6.96
CA GLU A 14 -7.80 -8.76 7.63
C GLU A 14 -8.57 -8.08 8.77
N ARG A 15 -7.88 -7.34 9.65
CA ARG A 15 -8.52 -6.56 10.73
C ARG A 15 -9.48 -5.46 10.27
N LYS A 16 -9.41 -5.05 9.00
CA LYS A 16 -10.27 -4.01 8.41
C LYS A 16 -11.36 -4.58 7.52
N GLN A 17 -11.33 -5.88 7.18
CA GLN A 17 -12.26 -6.50 6.23
C GLN A 17 -13.71 -6.35 6.65
N ASP A 18 -14.02 -6.47 7.95
CA ASP A 18 -15.40 -6.37 8.48
C ASP A 18 -16.08 -5.01 8.23
N VAL A 19 -15.30 -3.96 7.95
CA VAL A 19 -15.84 -2.62 7.63
C VAL A 19 -16.37 -2.55 6.20
N PHE A 20 -15.97 -3.49 5.33
CA PHE A 20 -16.29 -3.46 3.92
C PHE A 20 -17.46 -4.39 3.59
N SER A 21 -18.48 -3.85 2.92
CA SER A 21 -19.62 -4.64 2.43
C SER A 21 -19.25 -5.71 1.39
N ARG A 22 -18.08 -5.60 0.75
CA ARG A 22 -17.62 -6.49 -0.32
C ARG A 22 -16.21 -6.96 -0.03
N ILE A 23 -16.02 -8.27 0.00
CA ILE A 23 -14.72 -8.93 0.24
C ILE A 23 -13.64 -8.40 -0.70
N ARG A 24 -13.99 -8.15 -1.98
CA ARG A 24 -13.04 -7.66 -2.99
C ARG A 24 -12.43 -6.29 -2.63
N ASP A 25 -13.16 -5.44 -1.92
CA ASP A 25 -12.70 -4.08 -1.62
C ASP A 25 -11.60 -4.09 -0.54
N ALA A 26 -11.57 -5.12 0.30
CA ALA A 26 -10.53 -5.39 1.30
C ALA A 26 -9.82 -6.74 1.05
N LYS A 27 -9.61 -7.10 -0.23
CA LYS A 27 -8.83 -8.28 -0.58
C LYS A 27 -7.38 -8.10 -0.13
N GLU A 28 -6.77 -9.18 0.34
CA GLU A 28 -5.33 -9.23 0.63
C GLU A 28 -4.47 -8.81 -0.57
N THR A 29 -3.27 -8.31 -0.29
CA THR A 29 -2.27 -7.97 -1.32
C THR A 29 -1.34 -9.15 -1.56
N THR A 30 -0.85 -9.26 -2.79
CA THR A 30 0.26 -10.15 -3.13
C THR A 30 1.58 -9.39 -3.22
N LYS A 31 2.67 -10.12 -3.50
CA LYS A 31 3.98 -9.55 -3.78
C LYS A 31 3.97 -8.75 -5.08
N GLU A 32 3.32 -9.27 -6.11
CA GLU A 32 3.16 -8.63 -7.41
C GLU A 32 2.40 -7.31 -7.26
N ASP A 33 1.29 -7.32 -6.53
CA ASP A 33 0.53 -6.11 -6.20
C ASP A 33 1.42 -5.07 -5.50
N THR A 34 2.26 -5.52 -4.55
CA THR A 34 3.15 -4.63 -3.78
C THR A 34 4.23 -4.03 -4.66
N LEU A 35 4.84 -4.82 -5.54
CA LEU A 35 5.85 -4.35 -6.49
C LEU A 35 5.24 -3.38 -7.51
N ALA A 36 4.08 -3.71 -8.08
CA ALA A 36 3.38 -2.83 -9.02
C ALA A 36 3.11 -1.45 -8.41
N ARG A 37 2.80 -1.38 -7.11
CA ARG A 37 2.62 -0.10 -6.41
C ARG A 37 3.91 0.70 -6.28
N LEU A 38 5.01 0.05 -5.92
CA LEU A 38 6.32 0.72 -5.80
C LEU A 38 6.80 1.23 -7.16
N VAL A 39 6.59 0.44 -8.22
CA VAL A 39 6.89 0.85 -9.60
C VAL A 39 6.05 2.07 -9.99
N LEU A 40 4.77 2.12 -9.62
CA LEU A 40 3.91 3.25 -9.94
C LEU A 40 4.30 4.52 -9.16
N LEU A 41 4.65 4.41 -7.88
CA LEU A 41 5.24 5.52 -7.11
C LEU A 41 6.52 6.04 -7.76
N TYR A 42 7.39 5.14 -8.20
CA TYR A 42 8.62 5.48 -8.89
C TYR A 42 8.36 6.19 -10.23
N PHE A 43 7.39 5.70 -11.01
CA PHE A 43 6.99 6.31 -12.28
C PHE A 43 6.42 7.72 -12.09
N ILE A 44 5.53 7.92 -11.11
CA ILE A 44 5.00 9.25 -10.75
C ILE A 44 6.14 10.20 -10.37
N GLY A 45 7.13 9.70 -9.62
CA GLY A 45 8.33 10.46 -9.27
C GLY A 45 9.17 10.87 -10.49
N ILE A 46 9.37 9.97 -11.46
CA ILE A 46 10.07 10.27 -12.72
C ILE A 46 9.35 11.39 -13.49
N LYS A 47 8.02 11.34 -13.52
CA LYS A 47 7.20 12.35 -14.19
C LYS A 47 7.17 13.70 -13.45
N LYS A 48 7.67 13.77 -12.22
CA LYS A 48 7.63 14.95 -11.32
C LYS A 48 6.20 15.36 -10.94
N GLU A 49 5.30 14.38 -10.88
CA GLU A 49 3.87 14.56 -10.62
C GLU A 49 3.51 14.13 -9.18
N ASN A 50 4.49 14.19 -8.27
CA ASN A 50 4.32 13.73 -6.90
C ASN A 50 3.41 14.62 -6.05
N HIS A 51 3.04 15.81 -6.56
CA HIS A 51 2.10 16.75 -5.94
C HIS A 51 0.78 16.85 -6.72
N THR A 52 0.65 16.13 -7.81
CA THR A 52 -0.51 16.16 -8.71
C THR A 52 -1.68 15.44 -8.08
N ASP A 53 -2.89 15.89 -8.37
CA ASP A 53 -4.07 15.24 -7.84
C ASP A 53 -4.09 13.79 -8.33
N PHE A 54 -4.24 12.86 -7.39
CA PHE A 54 -4.26 11.44 -7.71
C PHE A 54 -5.32 11.07 -8.74
N ARG A 55 -6.43 11.81 -8.78
CA ARG A 55 -7.51 11.63 -9.77
C ARG A 55 -7.02 11.98 -11.16
N GLU A 56 -6.21 13.03 -11.31
CA GLU A 56 -5.63 13.46 -12.59
C GLU A 56 -4.64 12.42 -13.11
N ILE A 57 -3.84 11.78 -12.23
CA ILE A 57 -2.93 10.68 -12.59
C ILE A 57 -3.68 9.44 -13.11
N TRP A 58 -4.95 9.27 -12.74
CA TRP A 58 -5.82 8.17 -13.20
C TRP A 58 -6.84 8.60 -14.26
N ASP A 59 -6.90 9.88 -14.60
CA ASP A 59 -7.79 10.42 -15.63
C ASP A 59 -7.15 10.28 -17.02
N VAL A 60 -7.97 10.46 -18.06
CA VAL A 60 -8.04 9.60 -19.25
C VAL A 60 -6.82 9.58 -20.20
N ASP A 61 -5.78 10.38 -19.97
CA ASP A 61 -4.67 10.54 -20.90
C ASP A 61 -3.82 9.26 -21.08
N GLU A 62 -3.30 9.10 -22.31
CA GLU A 62 -2.48 7.96 -22.73
C GLU A 62 -1.19 7.84 -21.90
N GLU A 63 -0.71 8.96 -21.36
CA GLU A 63 0.54 9.05 -20.59
C GLU A 63 0.52 8.21 -19.31
N TYR A 64 -0.66 8.01 -18.72
CA TYR A 64 -0.84 7.23 -17.49
C TYR A 64 -1.58 5.91 -17.72
N ILE A 65 -1.59 5.37 -18.94
CA ILE A 65 -2.24 4.08 -19.22
C ILE A 65 -1.72 2.96 -18.31
N ILE A 66 -0.44 3.03 -17.89
CA ILE A 66 0.19 2.08 -16.97
C ILE A 66 -0.50 2.09 -15.60
N SER A 67 -0.94 3.25 -15.08
CA SER A 67 -1.60 3.34 -13.77
C SER A 67 -2.91 2.57 -13.75
N ARG A 68 -3.73 2.73 -14.81
CA ARG A 68 -5.03 2.05 -14.99
C ARG A 68 -4.89 0.58 -15.36
N ALA A 69 -3.89 0.23 -16.16
CA ALA A 69 -3.62 -1.15 -16.55
C ALA A 69 -3.14 -2.00 -15.36
N CYS A 70 -2.37 -1.42 -14.44
CA CYS A 70 -1.88 -2.14 -13.26
C CYS A 70 -2.98 -2.36 -12.22
N VAL A 71 -3.74 -1.31 -11.86
CA VAL A 71 -4.71 -1.39 -10.75
C VAL A 71 -5.74 -0.25 -10.79
N SER A 72 -6.95 -0.48 -10.27
CA SER A 72 -7.91 0.62 -10.13
C SER A 72 -7.45 1.66 -9.11
N SER A 73 -7.77 2.93 -9.37
CA SER A 73 -7.45 4.08 -8.51
C SER A 73 -7.82 3.83 -7.03
N ARG A 74 -9.05 3.35 -6.79
CA ARG A 74 -9.55 3.00 -5.45
C ARG A 74 -8.73 1.91 -4.78
N ARG A 75 -8.38 0.85 -5.52
CA ARG A 75 -7.61 -0.27 -4.97
C ARG A 75 -6.18 0.15 -4.66
N TYR A 76 -5.58 0.99 -5.50
CA TYR A 76 -4.26 1.56 -5.25
C TYR A 76 -4.22 2.40 -3.97
N LEU A 77 -5.16 3.34 -3.81
CA LEU A 77 -5.26 4.17 -2.61
C LEU A 77 -5.52 3.34 -1.35
N PHE A 78 -6.42 2.36 -1.42
CA PHE A 78 -6.67 1.44 -0.31
C PHE A 78 -5.37 0.74 0.12
N LEU A 79 -4.65 0.13 -0.83
CA LEU A 79 -3.43 -0.61 -0.53
C LEU A 79 -2.28 0.29 -0.05
N LEU A 80 -2.15 1.51 -0.59
CA LEU A 80 -1.21 2.49 -0.06
C LEU A 80 -1.52 2.84 1.40
N SER A 81 -2.79 3.08 1.73
CA SER A 81 -3.21 3.39 3.11
C SER A 81 -3.02 2.20 4.07
N ALA A 82 -3.13 0.98 3.54
CA ALA A 82 -3.03 -0.26 4.29
C ALA A 82 -1.59 -0.75 4.48
N MET A 83 -0.61 -0.21 3.75
CA MET A 83 0.78 -0.69 3.77
C MET A 83 1.38 -0.65 5.17
N ARG A 84 1.90 -1.78 5.67
CA ARG A 84 2.57 -1.88 6.98
C ARG A 84 3.97 -2.46 6.84
N PHE A 85 4.85 -2.00 7.72
CA PHE A 85 6.25 -2.43 7.81
C PHE A 85 6.56 -3.18 9.11
N ASP A 86 5.56 -3.35 9.98
CA ASP A 86 5.68 -3.98 11.29
C ASP A 86 4.40 -4.74 11.65
N ASP A 87 4.53 -5.70 12.58
CA ASP A 87 3.41 -6.49 13.09
C ASP A 87 2.57 -5.68 14.08
N ILE A 88 1.38 -5.28 13.64
CA ILE A 88 0.42 -4.51 14.45
C ILE A 88 0.02 -5.21 15.76
N ASN A 89 0.19 -6.52 15.87
CA ASN A 89 -0.07 -7.25 17.11
C ASN A 89 0.96 -6.92 18.21
N THR A 90 2.19 -6.59 17.84
CA THR A 90 3.31 -6.36 18.77
C THR A 90 3.79 -4.91 18.79
N THR A 91 3.38 -4.09 17.82
CA THR A 91 3.82 -2.70 17.67
C THR A 91 3.64 -1.87 18.95
N GLN A 92 2.56 -2.06 19.70
CA GLN A 92 2.29 -1.25 20.90
C GLN A 92 3.31 -1.50 22.02
N GLU A 93 3.68 -2.76 22.24
CA GLU A 93 4.69 -3.14 23.23
C GLU A 93 6.07 -2.65 22.77
N ARG A 94 6.40 -2.85 21.50
CA ARG A 94 7.69 -2.41 20.92
C ARG A 94 7.87 -0.90 20.96
N LYS A 95 6.80 -0.12 20.79
CA LYS A 95 6.85 1.35 20.87
C LYS A 95 7.33 1.89 22.22
N LEU A 96 7.20 1.11 23.30
CA LEU A 96 7.64 1.51 24.63
C LEU A 96 9.16 1.64 24.72
N THR A 97 9.89 0.81 23.98
CA THR A 97 11.36 0.76 23.98
C THR A 97 11.96 1.31 22.67
N ASP A 98 11.20 1.26 21.59
CA ASP A 98 11.62 1.65 20.25
C ASP A 98 10.62 2.61 19.60
N LYS A 99 10.96 3.91 19.59
CA LYS A 99 10.15 4.94 18.93
C LYS A 99 10.03 4.75 17.41
N LEU A 100 10.91 3.95 16.79
CA LEU A 100 10.92 3.63 15.36
C LEU A 100 10.35 2.23 15.08
N ALA A 101 9.73 1.56 16.05
CA ALA A 101 9.22 0.18 15.92
C ALA A 101 8.37 -0.05 14.66
N ALA A 102 7.58 0.95 14.26
CA ALA A 102 6.66 0.86 13.13
C ALA A 102 7.34 0.73 11.75
N ILE A 103 8.64 1.07 11.65
CA ILE A 103 9.42 1.00 10.40
C ILE A 103 10.72 0.20 10.55
N ARG A 104 11.11 -0.12 11.79
CA ARG A 104 12.34 -0.83 12.10
C ARG A 104 12.02 -2.28 12.38
N THR A 105 12.51 -3.17 11.52
CA THR A 105 12.48 -4.61 11.80
C THR A 105 13.38 -4.90 12.99
N SER A 106 12.87 -5.58 14.01
CA SER A 106 13.69 -6.16 15.07
C SER A 106 14.50 -7.31 14.46
N ARG A 107 15.78 -7.06 14.19
CA ARG A 107 16.76 -8.11 13.89
C ARG A 107 17.36 -8.67 15.18
#